data_AF-A0A9D8EYE2-F1
#
_entry.id   AF-A0A9D8EYE2-F1
#
_cell.length_a   1.000
_cell.length_b   1.000
_cell.length_c   1.000
_cell.angle_alpha   90.00
_cell.angle_beta   90.00
_cell.angle_gamma   90.00
#
_symmetry.space_group_name_H-M   'P 1'
#
loop_
_entity.id
_entity.type
_entity.pdbx_description
1 polymer ?
#
loop_
_entity_poly.entity_id
_entity_poly.type
_entity_poly.pdbx_seq_one_letter_code
_entity_poly.pdbx_strand_id
1 'polypeptide(L)'
;MTGASTETWARTALESVGRCCAAIGTTHSRVASTSRVDMSGTVYSPTEEMAMATRALVLILAAVWSVSVLAQGRGGGQKPLTPEQAAEQQRRAEATAIADGVRPIDMLDSVWMEELSWMEVRDQIAAGKTVALLGSGGVEKNGPYTATGKHNYVLQTTLEAIARKHGRALVAPIVTWEPCNPDRENLTPGSFCVTQDTYRALVRDAVTSLKSMGMKDIFMVADSGGNTQGMTEVARELNAKWMGKAARAYYIPEYYDEDRWSYNYLKQTLGIVQVPDVQSATRWDIHDDYHYEALVAVQDPKLVRAEQRIKAKKFSIYGVEIGSVAKLVENGKKLADYRAT
;
A
#
# COMPACT_ATOMS: atom_id res chain seq x y z
N MET A 1 61.43 20.63 -11.09
CA MET A 1 60.64 21.71 -10.51
C MET A 1 59.32 21.10 -10.04
N THR A 2 59.08 21.17 -8.72
CA THR A 2 57.79 21.04 -7.98
C THR A 2 56.86 19.86 -8.34
N GLY A 3 56.55 18.86 -7.51
CA GLY A 3 56.61 18.72 -6.05
C GLY A 3 55.20 18.75 -5.42
N ALA A 4 54.74 17.58 -4.93
CA ALA A 4 53.72 17.34 -3.87
C ALA A 4 52.28 17.88 -4.09
N SER A 5 51.18 17.28 -3.60
CA SER A 5 50.88 16.05 -2.86
C SER A 5 49.35 15.89 -2.86
N THR A 6 48.87 14.67 -3.08
CA THR A 6 47.48 14.22 -2.91
C THR A 6 47.20 13.97 -1.42
N GLU A 7 46.66 14.95 -0.67
CA GLU A 7 46.17 14.69 0.70
C GLU A 7 45.34 15.86 1.31
N THR A 8 44.18 16.26 0.77
CA THR A 8 43.30 17.22 1.49
C THR A 8 41.82 17.25 1.07
N TRP A 9 41.07 16.14 1.14
CA TRP A 9 39.59 16.20 1.11
C TRP A 9 38.87 15.18 2.02
N ALA A 10 39.53 14.71 3.08
CA ALA A 10 38.95 13.79 4.07
C ALA A 10 38.94 14.32 5.52
N ARG A 11 38.95 15.66 5.71
CA ARG A 11 38.87 16.29 7.05
C ARG A 11 38.01 17.56 7.07
N THR A 12 36.76 17.46 6.61
CA THR A 12 35.72 18.46 6.93
C THR A 12 34.31 17.87 6.89
N ALA A 13 34.09 16.72 7.54
CA ALA A 13 32.75 16.11 7.64
C ALA A 13 32.47 15.38 8.97
N LEU A 14 33.28 15.63 10.02
CA LEU A 14 33.14 14.98 11.33
C LEU A 14 33.16 15.95 12.53
N GLU A 15 32.90 17.24 12.32
CA GLU A 15 32.86 18.25 13.41
C GLU A 15 31.56 19.06 13.52
N SER A 16 30.44 18.61 12.94
CA SER A 16 29.13 19.29 13.07
C SER A 16 28.02 18.51 13.77
N VAL A 17 28.29 17.33 14.35
CA VAL A 17 27.28 16.54 15.10
C VAL A 17 27.56 16.46 16.62
N GLY A 18 28.66 17.05 17.10
CA GLY A 18 29.05 17.00 18.51
C GLY A 18 29.14 18.38 19.16
N ARG A 19 28.01 19.09 19.32
CA ARG A 19 27.86 20.24 20.25
C ARG A 19 26.43 20.83 20.22
N CYS A 20 25.47 20.11 20.80
CA CYS A 20 24.24 20.75 21.31
C CYS A 20 23.52 19.84 22.31
N CYS A 21 24.15 19.56 23.45
CA CYS A 21 23.50 19.01 24.66
C CYS A 21 24.44 19.22 25.86
N ALA A 22 24.59 20.48 26.28
CA ALA A 22 25.27 20.82 27.53
C ALA A 22 24.82 22.20 28.01
N ALA A 23 23.58 22.30 28.51
CA ALA A 23 23.17 23.26 29.53
C ALA A 23 21.67 23.05 29.80
N ILE A 24 21.34 22.44 30.94
CA ILE A 24 20.34 22.92 31.92
C ILE A 24 20.16 21.81 32.98
N GLY A 25 20.69 22.11 34.17
CA GLY A 25 20.04 21.93 35.47
C GLY A 25 19.39 20.59 35.81
N THR A 26 20.11 19.85 36.66
CA THR A 26 19.59 18.90 37.64
C THR A 26 18.35 19.38 38.41
N THR A 27 17.27 18.60 38.38
CA THR A 27 16.42 18.30 39.54
C THR A 27 15.93 16.85 39.45
N HIS A 28 16.32 16.04 40.42
CA HIS A 28 15.78 14.71 40.65
C HIS A 28 14.40 14.82 41.29
N SER A 29 13.38 14.26 40.64
CA SER A 29 12.15 13.80 41.29
C SER A 29 12.06 12.28 41.07
N ARG A 30 12.39 11.52 42.12
CA ARG A 30 12.08 10.09 42.18
C ARG A 30 10.59 9.95 42.47
N VAL A 31 9.80 9.58 41.46
CA VAL A 31 8.50 8.96 41.70
C VAL A 31 8.75 7.46 41.91
N ALA A 32 8.64 7.01 43.16
CA ALA A 32 8.64 5.60 43.48
C ALA A 32 7.36 4.96 42.94
N SER A 33 7.47 4.08 41.94
CA SER A 33 6.36 3.20 41.55
C SER A 33 6.31 2.04 42.55
N THR A 34 5.38 2.09 43.50
CA THR A 34 5.08 0.92 44.33
C THR A 34 4.15 -0.01 43.57
N SER A 35 4.70 -1.06 42.96
CA SER A 35 3.93 -2.22 42.55
C SER A 35 3.44 -2.96 43.80
N ARG A 36 2.13 -3.19 43.91
CA ARG A 36 1.55 -4.10 44.92
C ARG A 36 1.31 -5.47 44.28
N VAL A 37 1.65 -6.50 45.04
CA VAL A 37 1.48 -7.91 44.70
C VAL A 37 0.29 -8.42 45.50
N ASP A 38 -0.70 -8.99 44.84
CA ASP A 38 -1.77 -9.76 45.49
C ASP A 38 -1.24 -11.15 45.91
N MET A 39 -1.93 -11.81 46.83
CA MET A 39 -1.68 -13.14 47.40
C MET A 39 -1.53 -14.28 46.35
N SER A 40 -1.78 -13.99 45.07
CA SER A 40 -1.58 -14.89 43.93
C SER A 40 -0.30 -14.66 43.12
N GLY A 41 0.49 -13.61 43.41
CA GLY A 41 1.81 -13.38 42.82
C GLY A 41 1.84 -12.72 41.42
N THR A 42 0.72 -12.21 40.91
CA THR A 42 0.66 -11.60 39.57
C THR A 42 0.95 -10.09 39.62
N VAL A 43 1.81 -9.60 38.72
CA VAL A 43 2.18 -8.17 38.59
C VAL A 43 1.48 -7.57 37.37
N TYR A 44 0.72 -6.48 37.56
CA TYR A 44 0.04 -5.75 36.48
C TYR A 44 0.67 -4.37 36.23
N SER A 45 0.63 -3.92 34.98
CA SER A 45 1.05 -2.57 34.58
C SER A 45 -0.06 -1.53 34.88
N PRO A 46 0.27 -0.24 35.11
CA PRO A 46 -0.73 0.81 35.40
C PRO A 46 -1.81 0.98 34.32
N THR A 47 -1.52 0.54 33.09
CA THR A 47 -2.42 0.55 31.94
C THR A 47 -3.48 -0.56 31.97
N GLU A 48 -3.21 -1.67 32.65
CA GLU A 48 -4.13 -2.81 32.77
C GLU A 48 -5.17 -2.59 33.89
N GLU A 49 -4.81 -1.87 34.96
CA GLU A 49 -5.74 -1.44 36.02
C GLU A 49 -6.84 -0.50 35.48
N MET A 50 -6.48 0.45 34.61
CA MET A 50 -7.46 1.33 33.96
C MET A 50 -8.39 0.55 33.02
N ALA A 51 -7.88 -0.46 32.31
CA ALA A 51 -8.68 -1.28 31.40
C ALA A 51 -9.68 -2.19 32.15
N MET A 52 -9.31 -2.71 33.32
CA MET A 52 -10.21 -3.47 34.19
C MET A 52 -11.25 -2.58 34.89
N ALA A 53 -10.86 -1.40 35.38
CA ALA A 53 -11.79 -0.46 36.01
C ALA A 53 -12.87 0.03 35.03
N THR A 54 -12.51 0.20 33.75
CA THR A 54 -13.45 0.62 32.69
C THR A 54 -14.43 -0.51 32.31
N ARG A 55 -13.99 -1.78 32.34
CA ARG A 55 -14.85 -2.95 32.09
C ARG A 55 -15.82 -3.24 33.26
N ALA A 56 -15.40 -3.01 34.50
CA ALA A 56 -16.26 -3.16 35.68
C ALA A 56 -17.35 -2.07 35.73
N LEU A 57 -17.04 -0.83 35.32
CA LEU A 57 -18.02 0.27 35.30
C LEU A 57 -19.13 0.06 34.24
N VAL A 58 -18.79 -0.52 33.07
CA VAL A 58 -19.75 -0.83 32.01
C VAL A 58 -20.69 -1.98 32.41
N LEU A 59 -20.22 -2.95 33.19
CA LEU A 59 -21.05 -4.05 33.69
C LEU A 59 -21.98 -3.61 34.84
N ILE A 60 -21.56 -2.66 35.68
CA ILE A 60 -22.40 -2.10 36.76
C ILE A 60 -23.48 -1.18 36.18
N LEU A 61 -23.19 -0.39 35.13
CA LEU A 61 -24.20 0.42 34.44
C LEU A 61 -25.22 -0.42 33.65
N ALA A 62 -24.82 -1.59 33.12
CA ALA A 62 -25.75 -2.54 32.50
C ALA A 62 -26.66 -3.26 33.52
N ALA A 63 -26.18 -3.48 34.75
CA ALA A 63 -26.97 -4.09 35.83
C ALA A 63 -27.98 -3.12 36.47
N VAL A 64 -27.70 -1.81 36.48
CA VAL A 64 -28.64 -0.79 37.02
C VAL A 64 -29.80 -0.50 36.06
N TRP A 65 -29.67 -0.81 34.76
CA TRP A 65 -30.78 -0.74 33.81
C TRP A 65 -31.75 -1.93 33.86
N SER A 66 -31.39 -3.03 34.54
CA SER A 66 -32.20 -4.25 34.54
C SER A 66 -33.15 -4.40 35.74
N VAL A 67 -33.16 -3.47 36.71
CA VAL A 67 -33.97 -3.62 37.95
C VAL A 67 -35.15 -2.63 38.07
N SER A 68 -35.33 -1.69 37.13
CA SER A 68 -36.41 -0.69 37.23
C SER A 68 -37.65 -0.98 36.37
N VAL A 69 -37.80 -2.17 35.76
CA VAL A 69 -38.96 -2.49 34.89
C VAL A 69 -40.05 -3.31 35.61
N LEU A 70 -39.92 -3.54 36.92
CA LEU A 70 -40.94 -4.25 37.70
C LEU A 70 -41.69 -3.34 38.67
N ALA A 71 -42.28 -2.24 38.17
CA ALA A 71 -43.50 -1.67 38.74
C ALA A 71 -43.84 -0.34 38.05
N GLN A 72 -44.55 -0.38 36.92
CA GLN A 72 -45.53 0.66 36.56
C GLN A 72 -46.35 0.23 35.33
N GLY A 73 -47.68 0.20 35.51
CA GLY A 73 -48.62 0.45 34.42
C GLY A 73 -49.14 -0.73 33.61
N ARG A 74 -50.27 -1.29 34.05
CA ARG A 74 -51.28 -1.88 33.14
C ARG A 74 -51.66 -0.84 32.07
N GLY A 75 -51.53 -1.18 30.79
CA GLY A 75 -52.10 -0.38 29.70
C GLY A 75 -51.64 -0.80 28.30
N GLY A 76 -52.44 -1.63 27.62
CA GLY A 76 -52.30 -1.91 26.18
C GLY A 76 -51.35 -3.06 25.84
N GLY A 77 -51.83 -4.30 25.92
CA GLY A 77 -51.11 -5.44 25.35
C GLY A 77 -51.01 -5.28 23.83
N GLN A 78 -49.90 -4.75 23.33
CA GLN A 78 -49.56 -4.87 21.92
C GLN A 78 -49.52 -6.37 21.62
N LYS A 79 -50.37 -6.80 20.68
CA LYS A 79 -50.30 -8.18 20.17
C LYS A 79 -48.86 -8.45 19.73
N PRO A 80 -48.30 -9.64 20.01
CA PRO A 80 -47.01 -10.04 19.45
C PRO A 80 -47.01 -9.79 17.95
N LEU A 81 -45.93 -9.20 17.43
CA LEU A 81 -45.79 -8.95 16.00
C LEU A 81 -45.94 -10.26 15.23
N THR A 82 -46.62 -10.21 14.10
CA THR A 82 -46.56 -11.33 13.15
C THR A 82 -45.11 -11.48 12.64
N PRO A 83 -44.72 -12.66 12.13
CA PRO A 83 -43.40 -12.84 11.52
C PRO A 83 -43.08 -11.81 10.44
N GLU A 84 -44.08 -11.41 9.66
CA GLU A 84 -43.95 -10.37 8.63
C GLU A 84 -43.69 -8.98 9.22
N GLN A 85 -44.40 -8.61 10.29
CA GLN A 85 -44.20 -7.34 10.98
C GLN A 85 -42.84 -7.27 11.68
N ALA A 86 -42.38 -8.38 12.27
CA ALA A 86 -41.05 -8.48 12.86
C ALA A 86 -39.95 -8.34 11.80
N ALA A 87 -40.10 -9.01 10.65
CA ALA A 87 -39.16 -8.89 9.53
C ALA A 87 -39.12 -7.47 8.94
N GLU A 88 -40.27 -6.80 8.83
CA GLU A 88 -40.33 -5.40 8.39
C GLU A 88 -39.67 -4.45 9.40
N GLN A 89 -39.88 -4.66 10.70
CA GLN A 89 -39.22 -3.87 11.73
C GLN A 89 -37.69 -4.06 11.68
N GLN A 90 -37.22 -5.29 11.46
CA GLN A 90 -35.80 -5.57 11.30
C GLN A 90 -35.22 -4.86 10.07
N ARG A 91 -35.88 -4.95 8.89
CA ARG A 91 -35.45 -4.24 7.68
C ARG A 91 -35.38 -2.73 7.88
N ARG A 92 -36.33 -2.16 8.62
CA ARG A 92 -36.31 -0.72 8.96
C ARG A 92 -35.15 -0.37 9.86
N ALA A 93 -34.89 -1.18 10.89
CA ALA A 93 -33.75 -0.97 11.78
C ALA A 93 -32.41 -1.07 11.02
N GLU A 94 -32.28 -2.05 10.13
CA GLU A 94 -31.11 -2.20 9.24
C GLU A 94 -30.96 -0.98 8.31
N ALA A 95 -32.04 -0.52 7.69
CA ALA A 95 -32.02 0.65 6.82
C ALA A 95 -31.63 1.93 7.58
N THR A 96 -32.12 2.10 8.81
CA THR A 96 -31.71 3.20 9.69
C THR A 96 -30.24 3.08 10.07
N ALA A 97 -29.78 1.91 10.48
CA ALA A 97 -28.37 1.69 10.82
C ALA A 97 -27.43 1.98 9.64
N ILE A 98 -27.80 1.56 8.42
CA ILE A 98 -27.08 1.87 7.18
C ILE A 98 -27.07 3.39 6.92
N ALA A 99 -28.21 4.07 7.11
CA ALA A 99 -28.31 5.52 6.97
C ALA A 99 -27.43 6.28 7.99
N ASP A 100 -27.31 5.74 9.21
CA ASP A 100 -26.42 6.24 10.25
C ASP A 100 -24.94 5.82 10.02
N GLY A 101 -24.67 5.09 8.93
CA GLY A 101 -23.35 4.67 8.52
C GLY A 101 -22.83 3.42 9.22
N VAL A 102 -23.64 2.69 9.98
CA VAL A 102 -23.22 1.40 10.55
C VAL A 102 -23.05 0.39 9.41
N ARG A 103 -21.88 -0.26 9.35
CA ARG A 103 -21.64 -1.30 8.35
C ARG A 103 -22.51 -2.52 8.66
N PRO A 104 -23.30 -3.04 7.70
CA PRO A 104 -24.25 -4.12 7.96
C PRO A 104 -23.63 -5.54 7.92
N ILE A 105 -22.40 -5.67 7.43
CA ILE A 105 -21.68 -6.94 7.27
C ILE A 105 -20.21 -6.80 7.67
N ASP A 106 -19.52 -7.93 7.80
CA ASP A 106 -18.09 -7.96 8.08
C ASP A 106 -17.26 -7.38 6.93
N MET A 107 -16.07 -6.89 7.27
CA MET A 107 -15.16 -6.28 6.30
C MET A 107 -14.43 -7.33 5.46
N LEU A 108 -14.24 -7.08 4.17
CA LEU A 108 -13.35 -7.84 3.30
C LEU A 108 -11.88 -7.66 3.73
N ASP A 109 -11.10 -8.75 3.79
CA ASP A 109 -9.64 -8.69 3.98
C ASP A 109 -8.95 -8.27 2.67
N SER A 110 -8.95 -6.96 2.42
CA SER A 110 -8.24 -6.34 1.32
C SER A 110 -7.49 -5.08 1.78
N VAL A 111 -6.40 -4.79 1.08
CA VAL A 111 -5.70 -3.51 1.16
C VAL A 111 -6.08 -2.58 0.00
N TRP A 112 -6.78 -3.06 -1.03
CA TRP A 112 -7.20 -2.30 -2.20
C TRP A 112 -8.49 -1.54 -1.93
N MET A 113 -8.45 -0.21 -2.03
CA MET A 113 -9.63 0.62 -1.82
C MET A 113 -10.75 0.34 -2.84
N GLU A 114 -10.42 -0.13 -4.05
CA GLU A 114 -11.41 -0.44 -5.09
C GLU A 114 -12.16 -1.77 -4.88
N GLU A 115 -11.65 -2.63 -4.00
CA GLU A 115 -12.32 -3.87 -3.58
C GLU A 115 -13.20 -3.66 -2.34
N LEU A 116 -12.91 -2.62 -1.57
CA LEU A 116 -13.64 -2.25 -0.36
C LEU A 116 -14.84 -1.36 -0.68
N SER A 117 -15.93 -1.54 0.05
CA SER A 117 -17.02 -0.57 0.12
C SER A 117 -16.56 0.73 0.79
N TRP A 118 -17.24 1.83 0.51
CA TRP A 118 -16.93 3.13 1.11
C TRP A 118 -16.96 3.10 2.66
N MET A 119 -17.86 2.29 3.25
CA MET A 119 -17.96 2.12 4.70
C MET A 119 -16.73 1.43 5.26
N GLU A 120 -16.19 0.43 4.56
CA GLU A 120 -14.98 -0.27 4.97
C GLU A 120 -13.75 0.64 4.87
N VAL A 121 -13.62 1.42 3.79
CA VAL A 121 -12.55 2.41 3.66
C VAL A 121 -12.61 3.45 4.79
N ARG A 122 -13.80 3.99 5.08
CA ARG A 122 -14.01 4.92 6.21
C ARG A 122 -13.57 4.29 7.53
N ASP A 123 -14.00 3.05 7.80
CA ASP A 123 -13.69 2.36 9.05
C ASP A 123 -12.19 2.05 9.19
N GLN A 124 -11.51 1.66 8.11
CA GLN A 124 -10.06 1.46 8.09
C GLN A 124 -9.30 2.76 8.41
N ILE A 125 -9.73 3.89 7.85
CA ILE A 125 -9.15 5.21 8.14
C ILE A 125 -9.38 5.59 9.61
N ALA A 126 -10.59 5.39 10.11
CA ALA A 126 -10.93 5.61 11.52
C ALA A 126 -10.10 4.72 12.47
N ALA A 127 -9.78 3.50 12.04
CA ALA A 127 -8.89 2.57 12.72
C ALA A 127 -7.38 2.93 12.60
N GLY A 128 -7.03 3.99 11.86
CA GLY A 128 -5.67 4.53 11.80
C GLY A 128 -4.85 4.12 10.57
N LYS A 129 -5.46 3.46 9.57
CA LYS A 129 -4.84 3.26 8.24
C LYS A 129 -4.87 4.57 7.45
N THR A 130 -3.89 5.42 7.70
CA THR A 130 -3.78 6.78 7.12
C THR A 130 -2.65 6.90 6.10
N VAL A 131 -2.11 5.77 5.64
CA VAL A 131 -1.08 5.72 4.59
C VAL A 131 -1.73 5.21 3.31
N ALA A 132 -1.49 5.90 2.20
CA ALA A 132 -2.00 5.52 0.88
C ALA A 132 -0.86 5.26 -0.09
N LEU A 133 -0.98 4.20 -0.89
CA LEU A 133 -0.12 3.93 -2.04
C LEU A 133 -0.91 4.22 -3.32
N LEU A 134 -0.36 5.07 -4.20
CA LEU A 134 -0.89 5.34 -5.54
C LEU A 134 0.12 4.84 -6.58
N GLY A 135 -0.17 3.68 -7.17
CA GLY A 135 0.61 3.16 -8.30
C GLY A 135 0.30 3.87 -9.60
N SER A 136 1.30 4.04 -10.46
CA SER A 136 1.13 4.40 -11.85
C SER A 136 1.95 3.49 -12.75
N GLY A 137 1.24 2.78 -13.61
CA GLY A 137 1.78 1.82 -14.56
C GLY A 137 1.66 2.36 -15.98
N GLY A 138 0.96 1.65 -16.85
CA GLY A 138 0.85 2.01 -18.25
C GLY A 138 0.37 0.84 -19.09
N VAL A 139 -0.01 1.15 -20.34
CA VAL A 139 -0.34 0.14 -21.33
C VAL A 139 0.50 0.46 -22.55
N GLU A 140 1.49 -0.39 -22.83
CA GLU A 140 2.50 -0.15 -23.86
C GLU A 140 2.99 -1.43 -24.56
N LYS A 141 3.87 -1.24 -25.54
CA LYS A 141 4.55 -2.29 -26.28
C LYS A 141 5.53 -3.04 -25.39
N ASN A 142 5.22 -4.30 -25.08
CA ASN A 142 6.06 -5.13 -24.20
C ASN A 142 6.80 -6.26 -24.91
N GLY A 143 6.76 -6.27 -26.25
CA GLY A 143 7.22 -7.40 -27.04
C GLY A 143 6.09 -8.37 -27.39
N PRO A 144 6.41 -9.56 -27.91
CA PRO A 144 5.42 -10.44 -28.54
C PRO A 144 4.67 -11.36 -27.57
N TYR A 145 5.12 -11.49 -26.32
CA TYR A 145 4.62 -12.49 -25.38
C TYR A 145 3.99 -11.91 -24.11
N THR A 146 4.38 -10.70 -23.70
CA THR A 146 3.92 -10.06 -22.47
C THR A 146 2.65 -9.26 -22.74
N ALA A 147 1.73 -9.22 -21.76
CA ALA A 147 0.53 -8.38 -21.87
C ALA A 147 0.90 -6.90 -21.93
N THR A 148 0.18 -6.08 -22.71
CA THR A 148 0.47 -4.64 -22.85
C THR A 148 0.34 -3.88 -21.53
N GLY A 149 -0.54 -4.33 -20.63
CA GLY A 149 -0.70 -3.78 -19.28
C GLY A 149 0.31 -4.29 -18.25
N LYS A 150 1.49 -4.81 -18.64
CA LYS A 150 2.45 -5.47 -17.72
C LYS A 150 2.67 -4.66 -16.43
N HIS A 151 2.85 -3.35 -16.56
CA HIS A 151 3.16 -2.45 -15.45
C HIS A 151 2.04 -2.40 -14.41
N ASN A 152 0.78 -2.50 -14.85
CA ASN A 152 -0.38 -2.49 -13.97
C ASN A 152 -0.44 -3.80 -13.16
N TYR A 153 -0.22 -4.95 -13.80
CA TYR A 153 -0.20 -6.26 -13.12
C TYR A 153 0.98 -6.40 -12.16
N VAL A 154 2.13 -5.83 -12.52
CA VAL A 154 3.30 -5.75 -11.63
C VAL A 154 2.95 -4.97 -10.38
N LEU A 155 2.34 -3.78 -10.53
CA LEU A 155 1.90 -2.97 -9.40
C LEU A 155 0.82 -3.64 -8.56
N GLN A 156 -0.10 -4.40 -9.17
CA GLN A 156 -1.06 -5.22 -8.42
C GLN A 156 -0.34 -6.23 -7.52
N THR A 157 0.74 -6.85 -7.99
CA THR A 157 1.52 -7.80 -7.18
C THR A 157 2.36 -7.11 -6.11
N THR A 158 3.08 -6.04 -6.47
CA THR A 158 4.05 -5.42 -5.56
C THR A 158 3.39 -4.51 -4.52
N LEU A 159 2.36 -3.73 -4.89
CA LEU A 159 1.67 -2.85 -3.94
C LEU A 159 0.86 -3.63 -2.90
N GLU A 160 0.30 -4.78 -3.26
CA GLU A 160 -0.32 -5.71 -2.32
C GLU A 160 0.69 -6.12 -1.23
N ALA A 161 1.87 -6.59 -1.65
CA ALA A 161 2.93 -7.03 -0.75
C ALA A 161 3.45 -5.88 0.14
N ILE A 162 3.70 -4.71 -0.46
CA ILE A 162 4.15 -3.50 0.26
C ILE A 162 3.10 -3.08 1.29
N ALA A 163 1.83 -2.98 0.90
CA ALA A 163 0.78 -2.49 1.79
C ALA A 163 0.55 -3.43 2.99
N ARG A 164 0.56 -4.75 2.74
CA ARG A 164 0.45 -5.76 3.82
C ARG A 164 1.64 -5.71 4.76
N LYS A 165 2.87 -5.60 4.26
CA LYS A 165 4.09 -5.52 5.07
C LYS A 165 4.18 -4.22 5.86
N HIS A 166 3.71 -3.11 5.30
CA HIS A 166 3.57 -1.84 6.01
C HIS A 166 2.50 -1.89 7.12
N GLY A 167 1.46 -2.72 6.98
CA GLY A 167 0.43 -2.97 8.00
C GLY A 167 -0.60 -1.84 8.19
N ARG A 168 -0.26 -0.60 7.76
CA ARG A 168 -1.14 0.58 7.86
C ARG A 168 -1.52 1.21 6.52
N ALA A 169 -1.01 0.66 5.42
CA ALA A 169 -1.22 1.22 4.09
C ALA A 169 -2.47 0.62 3.45
N LEU A 170 -3.13 1.44 2.64
CA LEU A 170 -4.17 1.04 1.69
C LEU A 170 -3.72 1.45 0.28
N VAL A 171 -4.09 0.67 -0.72
CA VAL A 171 -3.73 0.90 -2.11
C VAL A 171 -4.90 1.57 -2.82
N ALA A 172 -4.66 2.76 -3.37
CA ALA A 172 -5.61 3.48 -4.21
C ALA A 172 -5.66 2.86 -5.63
N PRO A 173 -6.71 3.14 -6.43
CA PRO A 173 -6.78 2.67 -7.80
C PRO A 173 -5.53 3.05 -8.60
N ILE A 174 -4.96 2.08 -9.34
CA ILE A 174 -3.77 2.32 -10.15
C ILE A 174 -4.08 3.27 -11.30
N VAL A 175 -3.21 4.25 -11.54
CA VAL A 175 -3.24 5.06 -12.76
C VAL A 175 -2.68 4.21 -13.91
N THR A 176 -3.57 3.76 -14.79
CA THR A 176 -3.21 2.80 -15.86
C THR A 176 -2.79 3.44 -17.18
N TRP A 177 -2.81 4.78 -17.27
CA TRP A 177 -2.42 5.54 -18.46
C TRP A 177 -1.13 6.28 -18.18
N GLU A 178 -0.14 6.09 -19.05
CA GLU A 178 1.16 6.76 -18.94
C GLU A 178 1.20 8.06 -19.77
N PRO A 179 2.11 8.99 -19.48
CA PRO A 179 2.26 10.17 -20.30
C PRO A 179 3.04 9.88 -21.58
N CYS A 180 2.53 10.34 -22.72
CA CYS A 180 3.24 10.34 -23.99
C CYS A 180 2.71 11.45 -24.93
N ASN A 181 3.15 11.47 -26.19
CA ASN A 181 2.50 12.26 -27.23
C ASN A 181 1.39 11.42 -27.89
N PRO A 182 0.10 11.66 -27.61
CA PRO A 182 -1.00 10.90 -28.22
C PRO A 182 -1.14 11.15 -29.73
N ASP A 183 -0.68 12.29 -30.23
CA ASP A 183 -0.71 12.65 -31.66
C ASP A 183 0.47 12.08 -32.45
N ARG A 184 1.30 11.23 -31.81
CA ARG A 184 2.42 10.57 -32.48
C ARG A 184 1.89 9.67 -33.59
N GLU A 185 2.26 9.96 -34.84
CA GLU A 185 1.81 9.24 -36.04
C GLU A 185 2.04 7.71 -35.99
N ASN A 186 3.05 7.27 -35.25
CA ASN A 186 3.41 5.86 -35.06
C ASN A 186 3.23 5.41 -33.59
N LEU A 187 2.12 5.79 -32.95
CA LEU A 187 1.74 5.20 -31.67
C LEU A 187 1.62 3.68 -31.80
N THR A 188 2.25 2.92 -30.91
CA THR A 188 2.29 1.46 -31.05
C THR A 188 0.91 0.88 -30.75
N PRO A 189 0.36 -0.02 -31.59
CA PRO A 189 -0.95 -0.62 -31.35
C PRO A 189 -1.07 -1.25 -29.97
N GLY A 190 -2.19 -0.97 -29.30
CA GLY A 190 -2.45 -1.40 -27.93
C GLY A 190 -1.84 -0.50 -26.85
N SER A 191 -1.09 0.55 -27.22
CA SER A 191 -0.63 1.55 -26.24
C SER A 191 -1.71 2.59 -25.98
N PHE A 192 -1.91 2.94 -24.71
CA PHE A 192 -2.83 4.01 -24.29
C PHE A 192 -2.07 5.01 -23.43
N CYS A 193 -2.05 6.27 -23.87
CA CYS A 193 -1.33 7.33 -23.17
C CYS A 193 -2.13 8.64 -23.19
N VAL A 194 -1.80 9.54 -22.27
CA VAL A 194 -2.30 10.92 -22.25
C VAL A 194 -1.14 11.91 -22.38
N THR A 195 -1.41 13.19 -22.59
CA THR A 195 -0.35 14.21 -22.51
C THR A 195 0.21 14.29 -21.09
N GLN A 196 1.44 14.81 -20.95
CA GLN A 196 2.06 15.04 -19.64
C GLN A 196 1.19 15.92 -18.72
N ASP A 197 0.51 16.92 -19.28
CA ASP A 197 -0.35 17.83 -18.53
C ASP A 197 -1.60 17.12 -18.00
N THR A 198 -2.25 16.31 -18.84
CA THR A 198 -3.40 15.49 -18.42
C THR A 198 -2.99 14.45 -17.38
N TYR A 199 -1.84 13.79 -17.56
CA TYR A 199 -1.30 12.85 -16.58
C TYR A 199 -1.10 13.51 -15.22
N ARG A 200 -0.41 14.66 -15.18
CA ARG A 200 -0.19 15.41 -13.93
C ARG A 200 -1.49 15.87 -13.29
N ALA A 201 -2.47 16.32 -14.08
CA ALA A 201 -3.78 16.71 -13.56
C ALA A 201 -4.50 15.52 -12.89
N LEU A 202 -4.52 14.35 -13.55
CA LEU A 202 -5.11 13.13 -13.00
C LEU A 202 -4.42 12.71 -11.69
N VAL A 203 -3.09 12.62 -11.68
CA VAL A 203 -2.33 12.22 -10.49
C VAL A 203 -2.55 13.22 -9.34
N ARG A 204 -2.53 14.53 -9.63
CA ARG A 204 -2.77 15.57 -8.63
C ARG A 204 -4.14 15.44 -7.99
N ASP A 205 -5.16 15.19 -8.80
CA ASP A 205 -6.54 15.11 -8.31
C ASP A 205 -6.77 13.81 -7.53
N ALA A 206 -6.15 12.69 -7.95
CA ALA A 206 -6.15 11.44 -7.20
C ALA A 206 -5.50 11.60 -5.81
N VAL A 207 -4.29 12.18 -5.74
CA VAL A 207 -3.58 12.43 -4.48
C VAL A 207 -4.33 13.45 -3.59
N THR A 208 -4.96 14.46 -4.20
CA THR A 208 -5.80 15.42 -3.46
C THR A 208 -7.06 14.77 -2.90
N SER A 209 -7.64 13.81 -3.62
CA SER A 209 -8.81 13.04 -3.17
C SER A 209 -8.46 12.15 -1.97
N LEU A 210 -7.32 11.47 -2.02
CA LEU A 210 -6.80 10.68 -0.90
C LEU A 210 -6.61 11.54 0.36
N LYS A 211 -5.99 12.72 0.22
CA LYS A 211 -5.89 13.68 1.33
C LYS A 211 -7.26 14.08 1.87
N SER A 212 -8.22 14.36 0.98
CA SER A 212 -9.56 14.83 1.37
C SER A 212 -10.35 13.76 2.12
N MET A 213 -10.06 12.48 1.85
CA MET A 213 -10.61 11.32 2.56
C MET A 213 -10.00 11.12 3.97
N GLY A 214 -8.87 11.78 4.27
CA GLY A 214 -8.19 11.69 5.57
C GLY A 214 -6.84 10.99 5.55
N MET A 215 -6.32 10.61 4.36
CA MET A 215 -4.96 10.08 4.23
C MET A 215 -3.93 11.16 4.58
N LYS A 216 -2.87 10.76 5.28
CA LYS A 216 -1.82 11.64 5.78
C LYS A 216 -0.54 11.47 4.99
N ASP A 217 -0.08 10.24 4.82
CA ASP A 217 1.13 9.94 4.07
C ASP A 217 0.74 9.26 2.77
N ILE A 218 0.90 9.96 1.64
CA ILE A 218 0.46 9.48 0.33
C ILE A 218 1.70 9.26 -0.53
N PHE A 219 2.00 8.00 -0.82
CA PHE A 219 3.17 7.58 -1.58
C PHE A 219 2.78 7.22 -3.01
N MET A 220 3.37 7.91 -3.97
CA MET A 220 3.27 7.63 -5.39
C MET A 220 4.40 6.70 -5.82
N VAL A 221 4.04 5.66 -6.57
CA VAL A 221 4.93 4.59 -7.02
C VAL A 221 4.83 4.46 -8.54
N ALA A 222 5.96 4.58 -9.25
CA ALA A 222 6.02 4.50 -10.71
C ALA A 222 6.68 3.19 -11.17
N ASP A 223 6.02 2.44 -12.05
CA ASP A 223 6.59 1.23 -12.67
C ASP A 223 7.03 1.44 -14.13
N SER A 224 6.48 2.45 -14.82
CA SER A 224 6.93 2.92 -16.14
C SER A 224 7.73 4.21 -16.02
N GLY A 225 8.80 4.34 -16.82
CA GLY A 225 9.74 5.46 -16.77
C GLY A 225 9.09 6.81 -17.05
N GLY A 226 8.08 6.87 -17.93
CA GLY A 226 7.36 8.10 -18.26
C GLY A 226 6.65 8.74 -17.06
N ASN A 227 6.27 7.94 -16.07
CA ASN A 227 5.48 8.37 -14.92
C ASN A 227 6.27 9.21 -13.92
N THR A 228 7.59 8.99 -13.87
CA THR A 228 8.51 9.48 -12.83
C THR A 228 8.51 11.00 -12.72
N GLN A 229 8.63 11.70 -13.85
CA GLN A 229 8.68 13.17 -13.89
C GLN A 229 7.38 13.78 -13.36
N GLY A 230 6.22 13.30 -13.85
CA GLY A 230 4.93 13.87 -13.48
C GLY A 230 4.63 13.69 -11.99
N MET A 231 4.94 12.51 -11.43
CA MET A 231 4.77 12.24 -10.00
C MET A 231 5.70 13.09 -9.13
N THR A 232 6.96 13.27 -9.55
CA THR A 232 7.92 14.15 -8.85
C THR A 232 7.41 15.59 -8.80
N GLU A 233 6.93 16.11 -9.93
CA GLU A 233 6.41 17.47 -10.02
C GLU A 233 5.15 17.67 -9.17
N VAL A 234 4.22 16.71 -9.21
CA VAL A 234 2.98 16.73 -8.41
C VAL A 234 3.27 16.64 -6.92
N ALA A 235 4.20 15.78 -6.48
CA ALA A 235 4.59 15.69 -5.07
C ALA A 235 5.06 17.06 -4.54
N ARG A 236 5.94 17.71 -5.29
CA ARG A 236 6.47 19.04 -4.96
C ARG A 236 5.37 20.11 -4.93
N GLU A 237 4.51 20.15 -5.96
CA GLU A 237 3.39 21.09 -6.05
C GLU A 237 2.44 20.96 -4.85
N LEU A 238 2.03 19.74 -4.53
CA LEU A 238 1.09 19.47 -3.44
C LEU A 238 1.70 19.74 -2.06
N ASN A 239 2.96 19.40 -1.82
CA ASN A 239 3.59 19.70 -0.54
C ASN A 239 3.78 21.21 -0.31
N ALA A 240 4.04 22.00 -1.36
CA ALA A 240 4.02 23.46 -1.26
C ALA A 240 2.61 23.97 -0.92
N LYS A 241 1.57 23.45 -1.60
CA LYS A 241 0.16 23.79 -1.33
C LYS A 241 -0.29 23.37 0.07
N TRP A 242 0.28 22.30 0.63
CA TRP A 242 -0.10 21.72 1.91
C TRP A 242 0.82 22.11 3.06
N MET A 243 1.61 23.17 2.92
CA MET A 243 2.40 23.73 4.01
C MET A 243 1.52 23.99 5.25
N GLY A 244 1.99 23.52 6.41
CA GLY A 244 1.25 23.60 7.68
C GLY A 244 0.05 22.65 7.81
N LYS A 245 -0.19 21.76 6.84
CA LYS A 245 -1.20 20.69 6.95
C LYS A 245 -0.56 19.38 7.41
N ALA A 246 -1.40 18.50 7.97
CA ALA A 246 -0.98 17.19 8.45
C ALA A 246 -0.62 16.21 7.32
N ALA A 247 -1.19 16.40 6.12
CA ALA A 247 -0.95 15.50 4.98
C ALA A 247 0.29 15.89 4.17
N ARG A 248 0.93 14.88 3.58
CA ARG A 248 2.14 14.95 2.75
C ARG A 248 2.02 13.99 1.57
N ALA A 249 2.55 14.42 0.43
CA ALA A 249 2.68 13.59 -0.77
C ALA A 249 4.14 13.25 -1.00
N TYR A 250 4.42 12.01 -1.38
CA TYR A 250 5.77 11.50 -1.65
C TYR A 250 5.77 10.84 -3.02
N TYR A 251 6.87 10.96 -3.73
CA TYR A 251 7.21 10.07 -4.83
C TYR A 251 8.39 9.22 -4.37
N ILE A 252 8.33 7.90 -4.57
CA ILE A 252 9.39 6.96 -4.17
C ILE A 252 10.22 6.60 -5.43
N PRO A 253 11.30 7.33 -5.75
CA PRO A 253 12.16 6.98 -6.88
C PRO A 253 12.85 5.62 -6.69
N GLU A 254 13.12 5.21 -5.46
CA GLU A 254 13.81 3.95 -5.13
C GLU A 254 13.03 2.73 -5.63
N TYR A 255 11.70 2.78 -5.66
CA TYR A 255 10.91 1.68 -6.25
C TYR A 255 11.25 1.46 -7.72
N TYR A 256 11.67 2.48 -8.45
CA TYR A 256 12.07 2.35 -9.85
C TYR A 256 13.58 2.09 -10.00
N ASP A 257 14.39 2.75 -9.18
CA ASP A 257 15.85 2.78 -9.36
C ASP A 257 16.60 1.69 -8.58
N GLU A 258 16.13 1.32 -7.38
CA GLU A 258 16.81 0.35 -6.53
C GLU A 258 16.68 -1.05 -7.11
N ASP A 259 17.82 -1.70 -7.33
CA ASP A 259 17.95 -3.00 -7.99
C ASP A 259 17.00 -3.14 -9.19
N ARG A 260 17.15 -2.22 -10.15
CA ARG A 260 16.25 -2.10 -11.30
C ARG A 260 16.00 -3.45 -11.97
N TRP A 261 14.72 -3.80 -12.14
CA TRP A 261 14.24 -5.11 -12.63
C TRP A 261 14.69 -6.30 -11.78
N SER A 262 14.97 -6.07 -10.51
CA SER A 262 15.50 -7.07 -9.57
C SER A 262 16.73 -7.79 -10.10
N TYR A 263 17.57 -7.11 -10.89
CA TYR A 263 18.67 -7.72 -11.63
C TYR A 263 19.62 -8.49 -10.70
N ASN A 264 20.03 -7.90 -9.58
CA ASN A 264 20.92 -8.55 -8.64
C ASN A 264 20.20 -9.66 -7.88
N TYR A 265 18.96 -9.45 -7.45
CA TYR A 265 18.19 -10.47 -6.75
C TYR A 265 17.94 -11.72 -7.62
N LEU A 266 17.56 -11.53 -8.88
CA LEU A 266 17.39 -12.62 -9.86
C LEU A 266 18.69 -13.45 -9.93
N LYS A 267 19.83 -12.77 -10.10
CA LYS A 267 21.13 -13.42 -10.26
C LYS A 267 21.65 -14.09 -8.98
N GLN A 268 21.67 -13.36 -7.87
CA GLN A 268 22.34 -13.76 -6.63
C GLN A 268 21.47 -14.67 -5.76
N THR A 269 20.15 -14.46 -5.76
CA THR A 269 19.22 -15.19 -4.90
C THR A 269 18.50 -16.30 -5.64
N LEU A 270 18.04 -16.04 -6.87
CA LEU A 270 17.28 -17.02 -7.65
C LEU A 270 18.14 -17.81 -8.66
N GLY A 271 19.40 -17.42 -8.86
CA GLY A 271 20.29 -18.07 -9.83
C GLY A 271 19.87 -17.87 -11.30
N ILE A 272 19.07 -16.83 -11.57
CA ILE A 272 18.52 -16.52 -12.89
C ILE A 272 19.41 -15.48 -13.56
N VAL A 273 20.08 -15.89 -14.63
CA VAL A 273 20.97 -15.03 -15.43
C VAL A 273 20.47 -14.97 -16.86
N GLN A 274 19.95 -13.80 -17.25
CA GLN A 274 19.44 -13.54 -18.61
C GLN A 274 20.60 -13.09 -19.52
N VAL A 275 20.59 -13.48 -20.80
CA VAL A 275 21.65 -13.17 -21.76
C VAL A 275 21.19 -12.20 -22.88
N PRO A 276 21.97 -11.15 -23.20
CA PRO A 276 23.20 -10.75 -22.52
C PRO A 276 22.97 -10.32 -21.06
N ASP A 277 23.97 -10.59 -20.22
CA ASP A 277 23.95 -10.28 -18.78
C ASP A 277 24.19 -8.79 -18.56
N VAL A 278 23.15 -8.02 -18.81
CA VAL A 278 23.11 -6.56 -18.69
C VAL A 278 21.90 -6.15 -17.85
N GLN A 279 22.05 -5.04 -17.12
CA GLN A 279 20.95 -4.38 -16.42
C GLN A 279 20.03 -3.70 -17.44
N SER A 280 19.14 -4.49 -18.04
CA SER A 280 18.12 -4.02 -18.97
C SER A 280 16.90 -4.94 -18.89
N ALA A 281 15.70 -4.35 -18.85
CA ALA A 281 14.46 -5.07 -19.12
C ALA A 281 14.23 -5.37 -20.60
N THR A 282 15.03 -4.78 -21.48
CA THR A 282 14.94 -5.03 -22.91
C THR A 282 16.18 -5.69 -23.46
N ARG A 283 15.98 -6.67 -24.33
CA ARG A 283 17.04 -7.22 -25.19
C ARG A 283 16.47 -7.36 -26.60
N TRP A 284 17.19 -6.79 -27.57
CA TRP A 284 16.75 -6.67 -28.97
C TRP A 284 15.37 -6.00 -29.13
N ASP A 285 15.11 -4.94 -28.37
CA ASP A 285 13.83 -4.17 -28.38
C ASP A 285 12.58 -5.00 -28.01
N ILE A 286 12.80 -6.15 -27.37
CA ILE A 286 11.75 -6.96 -26.75
C ILE A 286 11.77 -6.64 -25.26
N HIS A 287 10.62 -6.49 -24.61
CA HIS A 287 10.50 -6.07 -23.20
C HIS A 287 10.01 -7.23 -22.29
N ASP A 288 10.43 -8.46 -22.63
CA ASP A 288 10.06 -9.74 -22.01
C ASP A 288 11.13 -10.15 -21.00
N ASP A 289 11.16 -9.52 -19.83
CA ASP A 289 12.14 -9.80 -18.76
C ASP A 289 11.56 -10.75 -17.69
N TYR A 290 12.41 -11.62 -17.13
CA TYR A 290 11.99 -12.59 -16.11
C TYR A 290 11.31 -11.91 -14.90
N HIS A 291 11.79 -10.74 -14.47
CA HIS A 291 11.17 -9.97 -13.38
C HIS A 291 9.70 -9.69 -13.66
N TYR A 292 9.40 -9.18 -14.86
CA TYR A 292 8.04 -8.81 -15.25
C TYR A 292 7.15 -10.04 -15.44
N GLU A 293 7.61 -11.04 -16.19
CA GLU A 293 6.82 -12.25 -16.43
C GLU A 293 6.50 -12.99 -15.12
N ALA A 294 7.44 -13.02 -14.16
CA ALA A 294 7.22 -13.63 -12.85
C ALA A 294 6.16 -12.87 -12.03
N LEU A 295 6.24 -11.54 -11.97
CA LEU A 295 5.28 -10.72 -11.22
C LEU A 295 3.88 -10.68 -11.86
N VAL A 296 3.80 -10.66 -13.19
CA VAL A 296 2.55 -10.78 -13.94
C VAL A 296 1.89 -12.14 -13.70
N ALA A 297 2.66 -13.23 -13.69
CA ALA A 297 2.14 -14.56 -13.47
C ALA A 297 1.47 -14.74 -12.09
N VAL A 298 1.88 -13.95 -11.08
CA VAL A 298 1.22 -13.97 -9.76
C VAL A 298 -0.24 -13.53 -9.84
N GLN A 299 -0.55 -12.53 -10.68
CA GLN A 299 -1.91 -12.03 -10.88
C GLN A 299 -2.72 -12.97 -11.76
N ASP A 300 -2.25 -13.21 -12.98
CA ASP A 300 -2.89 -14.12 -13.91
C ASP A 300 -1.83 -14.84 -14.76
N PRO A 301 -1.56 -16.12 -14.49
CA PRO A 301 -0.61 -16.91 -15.26
C PRO A 301 -0.95 -17.06 -16.75
N LYS A 302 -2.18 -16.79 -17.18
CA LYS A 302 -2.54 -16.81 -18.60
C LYS A 302 -1.86 -15.67 -19.36
N LEU A 303 -1.52 -14.57 -18.68
CA LEU A 303 -0.93 -13.38 -19.28
C LEU A 303 0.55 -13.55 -19.67
N VAL A 304 1.20 -14.65 -19.29
CA VAL A 304 2.54 -15.02 -19.78
C VAL A 304 2.50 -15.94 -21.01
N ARG A 305 1.28 -16.29 -21.47
CA ARG A 305 1.03 -17.06 -22.72
C ARG A 305 1.79 -18.38 -22.77
N ALA A 306 1.90 -19.05 -21.62
CA ALA A 306 2.74 -20.24 -21.46
C ALA A 306 2.38 -21.34 -22.46
N GLU A 307 1.10 -21.67 -22.63
CA GLU A 307 0.65 -22.70 -23.58
C GLU A 307 1.08 -22.39 -25.01
N GLN A 308 0.88 -21.14 -25.45
CA GLN A 308 1.25 -20.67 -26.78
C GLN A 308 2.77 -20.67 -26.97
N ARG A 309 3.52 -20.18 -25.96
CA ARG A 309 4.98 -20.18 -25.95
C ARG A 309 5.55 -21.60 -26.00
N ILE A 310 4.99 -22.54 -25.23
CA ILE A 310 5.42 -23.95 -25.23
C ILE A 310 5.19 -24.57 -26.61
N LYS A 311 3.99 -24.42 -27.18
CA LYS A 311 3.66 -24.92 -28.54
C LYS A 311 4.62 -24.37 -29.60
N ALA A 312 5.01 -23.10 -29.46
CA ALA A 312 5.94 -22.43 -30.37
C ALA A 312 7.42 -22.67 -30.06
N LYS A 313 7.77 -23.44 -29.01
CA LYS A 313 9.15 -23.61 -28.51
C LYS A 313 9.83 -22.27 -28.16
N LYS A 314 9.08 -21.39 -27.49
CA LYS A 314 9.45 -20.04 -27.04
C LYS A 314 9.18 -19.81 -25.54
N PHE A 315 9.05 -20.88 -24.75
CA PHE A 315 8.82 -20.79 -23.30
C PHE A 315 10.13 -20.64 -22.52
N SER A 316 10.89 -19.63 -22.93
CA SER A 316 12.20 -19.26 -22.42
C SER A 316 12.29 -17.74 -22.45
N ILE A 317 13.05 -17.15 -21.53
CA ILE A 317 13.32 -15.71 -21.47
C ILE A 317 14.82 -15.53 -21.54
N TYR A 318 15.32 -14.97 -22.65
CA TYR A 318 16.73 -14.58 -22.80
C TYR A 318 17.74 -15.61 -22.28
N GLY A 319 17.69 -16.84 -22.81
CA GLY A 319 18.59 -17.93 -22.43
C GLY A 319 18.25 -18.63 -21.10
N VAL A 320 17.18 -18.19 -20.42
CA VAL A 320 16.64 -18.85 -19.23
C VAL A 320 15.44 -19.69 -19.62
N GLU A 321 15.52 -21.00 -19.41
CA GLU A 321 14.35 -21.88 -19.46
C GLU A 321 13.45 -21.59 -18.25
N ILE A 322 12.18 -21.24 -18.49
CA ILE A 322 11.24 -20.86 -17.42
C ILE A 322 10.90 -22.09 -16.54
N GLY A 323 11.01 -23.29 -17.10
CA GLY A 323 10.65 -24.54 -16.44
C GLY A 323 9.13 -24.75 -16.44
N SER A 324 8.43 -24.18 -15.45
CA SER A 324 6.98 -24.30 -15.34
C SER A 324 6.32 -22.99 -14.91
N VAL A 325 5.03 -22.84 -15.24
CA VAL A 325 4.21 -21.71 -14.78
C VAL A 325 4.18 -21.63 -13.25
N ALA A 326 4.07 -22.77 -12.56
CA ALA A 326 4.08 -22.82 -11.10
C ALA A 326 5.40 -22.28 -10.52
N LYS A 327 6.54 -22.61 -11.15
CA LYS A 327 7.84 -22.09 -10.72
C LYS A 327 7.97 -20.59 -10.96
N LEU A 328 7.46 -20.11 -12.09
CA LEU A 328 7.43 -18.69 -12.42
C LEU A 328 6.62 -17.90 -11.39
N VAL A 329 5.44 -18.40 -11.00
CA VAL A 329 4.59 -17.81 -9.95
C VAL A 329 5.29 -17.84 -8.59
N GLU A 330 5.93 -18.95 -8.22
CA GLU A 330 6.71 -19.06 -6.97
C GLU A 330 7.81 -17.98 -6.90
N ASN A 331 8.55 -17.80 -7.99
CA ASN A 331 9.59 -16.78 -8.08
C ASN A 331 9.00 -15.36 -8.08
N GLY A 332 7.84 -15.15 -8.71
CA GLY A 332 7.11 -13.88 -8.67
C GLY A 332 6.72 -13.47 -7.25
N LYS A 333 6.27 -14.42 -6.42
CA LYS A 333 5.96 -14.16 -5.00
C LYS A 333 7.20 -13.78 -4.19
N LYS A 334 8.35 -14.41 -4.45
CA LYS A 334 9.64 -14.06 -3.83
C LYS A 334 10.10 -12.66 -4.25
N LEU A 335 9.94 -12.32 -5.52
CA LEU A 335 10.21 -10.98 -6.03
C LEU A 335 9.30 -9.94 -5.36
N ALA A 336 8.00 -10.23 -5.21
CA ALA A 336 7.06 -9.32 -4.56
C ALA A 336 7.46 -9.03 -3.09
N ASP A 337 7.83 -10.06 -2.34
CA ASP A 337 8.29 -9.90 -0.95
C ASP A 337 9.63 -9.14 -0.87
N TYR A 338 10.55 -9.39 -1.80
CA TYR A 338 11.80 -8.63 -1.93
C TYR A 338 11.56 -7.16 -2.27
N ARG A 339 10.66 -6.85 -3.21
CA ARG A 339 10.31 -5.46 -3.55
C ARG A 339 9.57 -4.73 -2.42
N ALA A 340 9.11 -5.46 -1.39
CA ALA A 340 8.42 -4.91 -0.25
C ALA A 340 9.32 -4.69 0.99
N THR A 341 10.62 -5.02 0.92
CA THR A 341 11.59 -4.73 2.01
C THR A 341 12.17 -3.34 1.90
#